data_AF-A0A816HKE9-F1
#
_entry.id   AF-A0A816HKE9-F1
#
_cell.length_a   1.000
_cell.length_b   1.000
_cell.length_c   1.000
_cell.angle_alpha   90.00
_cell.angle_beta   90.00
_cell.angle_gamma   90.00
#
_symmetry.space_group_name_H-M   'P 1'
#
loop_
_entity.id
_entity.type
_entity.pdbx_description
1 polymer ?
#
loop_
_entity_poly.entity_id
_entity_poly.type
_entity_poly.pdbx_seq_one_letter_code
_entity_poly.pdbx_strand_id
1 'polypeptide(L)'
;MILWGAITLGTTFVKNSTQLIVVRFLLGMTEAGFFPGIVIYLSFWYRKQEQIFRIAIFFSAAALAGGIGSILAYGISKMDGLDGLNDWQWIFLLEGLPIIPLGIMTLLFLDSLPETVQ
;
A
#
# COMPACT_ATOMS: atom_id res chain seq x y z
N MET A 1 2.49 -2.40 5.30
CA MET A 1 1.16 -2.86 4.85
C MET A 1 0.09 -2.62 5.90
N ILE A 2 0.10 -3.27 7.07
CA ILE A 2 -0.95 -3.08 8.09
C ILE A 2 -1.01 -1.64 8.62
N LEU A 3 0.12 -1.09 9.08
CA LEU A 3 0.19 0.29 9.58
C LEU A 3 -0.17 1.32 8.51
N TRP A 4 0.36 1.12 7.29
CA TRP A 4 0.00 1.95 6.14
C TRP A 4 -1.51 1.91 5.88
N GLY A 5 -2.13 0.72 5.82
CA GLY A 5 -3.56 0.57 5.60
C GLY A 5 -4.41 1.21 6.71
N ALA A 6 -3.99 1.08 7.97
CA ALA A 6 -4.66 1.72 9.10
C ALA A 6 -4.60 3.25 9.02
N ILE A 7 -3.47 3.83 8.63
CA ILE A 7 -3.31 5.28 8.45
C ILE A 7 -4.11 5.77 7.23
N THR A 8 -4.12 5.00 6.14
CA THR A 8 -4.93 5.26 4.95
C THR A 8 -6.42 5.27 5.30
N LEU A 9 -6.92 4.29 6.06
CA LEU A 9 -8.30 4.31 6.58
C LEU A 9 -8.57 5.49 7.52
N GLY A 10 -7.61 5.83 8.38
CA GLY A 10 -7.71 7.00 9.26
C GLY A 10 -7.80 8.32 8.49
N THR A 11 -7.23 8.37 7.28
CA THR A 11 -7.28 9.54 6.39
C THR A 11 -8.71 9.89 5.98
N THR A 12 -9.58 8.89 5.83
CA THR A 12 -11.01 9.07 5.52
C THR A 12 -11.72 9.95 6.57
N PHE A 13 -11.31 9.89 7.83
CA PHE A 13 -11.97 10.59 8.95
C PHE A 13 -11.36 11.96 9.29
N VAL A 14 -10.37 12.41 8.53
CA VAL A 14 -9.70 13.70 8.75
C VAL A 14 -10.66 14.86 8.45
N LYS A 15 -10.80 15.78 9.42
CA LYS A 15 -11.66 16.97 9.30
C LYS A 15 -10.88 18.29 9.33
N ASN A 16 -9.65 18.26 9.82
CA ASN A 16 -8.83 19.46 10.04
C ASN A 16 -7.54 19.44 9.21
N SER A 17 -7.06 20.60 8.79
CA SER A 17 -5.79 20.72 8.02
C SER A 17 -4.58 20.19 8.80
N THR A 18 -4.52 20.42 10.11
CA THR A 18 -3.44 19.88 10.97
C THR A 18 -3.46 18.36 11.02
N GLN A 19 -4.65 17.75 11.09
CA GLN A 19 -4.79 16.29 11.08
C GLN A 19 -4.34 15.72 9.73
N LEU A 20 -4.63 16.40 8.63
CA LEU A 20 -4.18 15.98 7.30
C LEU A 20 -2.64 15.94 7.22
N ILE A 21 -1.97 16.98 7.73
CA ILE A 21 -0.50 17.05 7.73
C ILE A 21 0.10 15.92 8.56
N VAL A 22 -0.43 15.68 9.77
CA VAL A 22 0.04 14.60 10.65
C VAL A 22 -0.15 13.23 10.01
N VAL A 23 -1.33 12.96 9.44
CA VAL A 23 -1.62 11.69 8.77
C VAL A 23 -0.71 11.47 7.58
N ARG A 24 -0.43 12.52 6.79
CA ARG A 24 0.52 12.43 5.65
C ARG A 24 1.95 12.18 6.09
N PHE A 25 2.37 12.79 7.19
CA PHE A 25 3.69 12.53 7.78
C PHE A 25 3.81 11.06 8.23
N LEU A 26 2.80 10.54 8.93
CA LEU A 26 2.77 9.14 9.37
C LEU A 26 2.74 8.17 8.18
N LEU A 27 1.98 8.49 7.14
CA LEU A 27 1.91 7.68 5.92
C LEU A 27 3.29 7.58 5.25
N GLY A 28 3.97 8.72 5.08
CA GLY A 28 5.34 8.74 4.55
C GLY A 28 6.34 7.96 5.42
N MET A 29 6.23 8.07 6.75
CA MET A 29 7.05 7.28 7.68
C MET A 29 6.83 5.77 7.49
N THR A 30 5.59 5.34 7.28
CA THR A 30 5.30 3.91 7.06
C THR A 30 5.71 3.40 5.67
N GLU A 31 5.78 4.28 4.68
CA GLU A 31 6.16 3.92 3.31
C GLU A 31 7.68 3.89 3.10
N ALA A 32 8.44 4.71 3.84
CA ALA A 32 9.89 4.85 3.68
C ALA A 32 10.68 3.53 3.79
N GLY A 33 10.20 2.58 4.61
CA GLY A 33 10.83 1.27 4.78
C GLY A 33 10.46 0.23 3.72
N PHE A 34 9.44 0.47 2.89
CA PHE A 34 8.88 -0.57 2.02
C PHE A 34 9.83 -0.95 0.89
N PHE A 35 10.30 0.03 0.14
CA PHE A 35 11.20 -0.20 -1.00
C PHE A 35 12.55 -0.83 -0.59
N PRO A 36 13.31 -0.28 0.38
CA PRO A 36 14.56 -0.92 0.82
C PRO A 36 14.32 -2.31 1.42
N GLY A 37 13.18 -2.52 2.10
CA GLY A 37 12.79 -3.83 2.64
C GLY A 37 12.63 -4.90 1.56
N ILE A 38 11.96 -4.58 0.45
CA ILE A 38 11.80 -5.51 -0.69
C ILE A 38 13.15 -5.83 -1.33
N VAL A 39 14.01 -4.82 -1.51
CA VAL A 39 15.32 -5.02 -2.15
C VAL A 39 16.19 -5.96 -1.32
N ILE A 40 16.24 -5.75 0.00
CA ILE A 40 16.98 -6.64 0.92
C ILE A 40 16.39 -8.05 0.91
N TYR A 41 15.06 -8.17 0.97
CA TYR A 41 14.38 -9.48 0.91
C TYR A 41 14.74 -10.24 -0.38
N LEU A 42 14.66 -9.58 -1.54
CA LEU A 42 15.02 -10.20 -2.82
C LEU A 42 16.51 -10.58 -2.89
N SER A 43 17.40 -9.83 -2.23
CA SER A 43 18.82 -10.16 -2.18
C SER A 43 19.13 -11.43 -1.37
N PHE A 44 18.28 -11.84 -0.42
CA PHE A 44 18.45 -13.11 0.30
C PHE A 44 18.00 -14.33 -0.53
N TRP A 45 16.98 -14.17 -1.37
CA TRP A 45 16.38 -15.28 -2.11
C TRP A 45 16.88 -15.43 -3.55
N TYR A 46 17.51 -14.41 -4.14
CA TYR A 46 17.89 -14.40 -5.56
C TYR A 46 19.33 -13.96 -5.83
N ARG A 47 19.90 -14.45 -6.94
CA ARG A 47 21.23 -14.04 -7.41
C ARG A 47 21.19 -12.65 -8.04
N LYS A 48 22.32 -11.93 -8.01
CA LYS A 48 22.44 -10.55 -8.54
C LYS A 48 21.93 -10.36 -9.98
N GLN A 49 22.10 -11.38 -10.84
CA GLN A 49 21.66 -11.32 -12.24
C GLN A 49 20.13 -11.43 -12.39
N GLU A 50 19.45 -12.11 -11.48
CA GLU A 50 17.99 -12.30 -11.50
C GLU A 50 17.25 -11.21 -10.72
N GLN A 51 17.94 -10.57 -9.77
CA GLN A 51 17.38 -9.53 -8.91
C GLN A 51 16.88 -8.32 -9.71
N ILE A 52 17.62 -7.89 -10.73
CA ILE A 52 17.25 -6.73 -11.57
C ILE A 52 15.92 -7.00 -12.31
N PHE A 53 15.76 -8.19 -12.86
CA PHE A 53 14.54 -8.57 -13.56
C PHE A 53 13.32 -8.60 -12.63
N ARG A 54 13.48 -9.08 -11.40
CA ARG A 54 12.39 -9.10 -10.39
C ARG A 54 12.01 -7.70 -9.91
N ILE A 55 12.99 -6.84 -9.71
CA ILE A 55 12.75 -5.42 -9.39
C ILE A 55 12.02 -4.73 -10.55
N ALA A 56 12.37 -5.04 -11.80
CA ALA A 56 11.67 -4.51 -12.97
C ALA A 56 10.19 -4.93 -12.99
N ILE A 57 9.88 -6.21 -12.71
CA ILE A 57 8.49 -6.69 -12.58
C ILE A 57 7.76 -5.92 -11.47
N PHE A 58 8.40 -5.70 -10.32
CA PHE A 58 7.81 -4.95 -9.22
C PHE A 58 7.44 -3.51 -9.64
N PHE A 59 8.33 -2.80 -10.33
CA PHE A 59 8.03 -1.46 -10.85
C PHE A 59 6.95 -1.48 -11.95
N SER A 60 6.94 -2.48 -12.83
CA SER A 60 5.86 -2.63 -13.81
C SER A 60 4.51 -2.87 -13.14
N ALA A 61 4.47 -3.68 -12.08
CA ALA A 61 3.25 -3.90 -11.29
C ALA A 61 2.81 -2.61 -10.59
N ALA A 62 3.74 -1.82 -10.03
CA ALA A 62 3.43 -0.52 -9.44
C ALA A 62 2.85 0.48 -10.47
N ALA A 63 3.41 0.52 -11.69
CA ALA A 63 2.88 1.34 -12.78
C ALA A 63 1.47 0.90 -13.21
N LEU A 64 1.24 -0.41 -13.33
CA LEU A 64 -0.08 -0.97 -13.62
C LEU A 64 -1.09 -0.67 -12.52
N ALA A 65 -0.69 -0.79 -11.25
CA ALA A 65 -1.52 -0.45 -10.10
C ALA A 65 -1.93 1.03 -10.12
N GLY A 66 -1.01 1.94 -10.47
CA GLY A 66 -1.33 3.35 -10.66
C GLY A 66 -2.38 3.60 -11.76
N GLY A 67 -2.27 2.87 -12.88
CA GLY A 67 -3.27 2.89 -13.95
C GLY A 67 -4.64 2.42 -13.48
N ILE A 68 -4.70 1.27 -12.80
CA ILE A 68 -5.96 0.72 -12.24
C ILE A 68 -6.55 1.66 -11.19
N GLY A 69 -5.73 2.22 -10.31
CA GLY A 69 -6.14 3.19 -9.30
C GLY A 69 -6.80 4.43 -9.90
N SER A 70 -6.31 4.91 -11.04
CA SER A 70 -6.94 6.05 -11.75
C SER A 70 -8.33 5.72 -12.31
N ILE A 71 -8.53 4.50 -12.81
CA ILE A 71 -9.83 4.02 -13.29
C ILE A 71 -10.80 3.84 -12.13
N LEU A 72 -10.31 3.30 -11.01
CA LEU A 72 -11.07 3.13 -9.79
C LEU A 72 -11.50 4.48 -9.21
N ALA A 73 -10.62 5.49 -9.21
CA ALA A 73 -10.95 6.86 -8.83
C ALA A 73 -12.03 7.48 -9.74
N TYR A 74 -11.97 7.23 -11.06
CA TYR A 74 -13.03 7.66 -11.98
C TYR A 74 -14.38 6.99 -11.69
N GLY A 75 -14.37 5.69 -11.33
CA GLY A 75 -15.57 4.98 -10.90
C GLY A 75 -16.17 5.54 -9.61
N ILE A 76 -15.33 5.88 -8.64
CA ILE A 76 -15.74 6.44 -7.34
C ILE A 76 -16.22 7.90 -7.47
N SER A 77 -15.71 8.67 -8.44
CA SER A 77 -16.21 10.02 -8.71
C SER A 77 -17.68 10.05 -9.15
N LYS A 78 -18.25 8.89 -9.54
CA LYS A 78 -19.70 8.77 -9.78
C LYS A 78 -20.53 8.44 -8.53
N MET A 79 -19.87 8.24 -7.39
CA MET A 79 -20.49 7.94 -6.09
C MET A 79 -20.64 9.19 -5.20
N ASP A 80 -20.47 10.38 -5.79
CA ASP A 80 -20.58 11.66 -5.09
C ASP A 80 -21.93 11.80 -4.37
N GLY A 81 -21.87 12.05 -3.07
CA GLY A 81 -23.03 12.23 -2.20
C GLY A 81 -23.65 10.96 -1.59
N LEU A 82 -23.13 9.76 -1.87
CA LEU A 82 -23.54 8.56 -1.12
C LEU A 82 -23.02 8.63 0.33
N ASP A 83 -23.94 8.60 1.30
CA ASP A 83 -23.69 8.63 2.76
C ASP A 83 -23.04 9.92 3.33
N GLY A 84 -23.04 11.04 2.58
CA GLY A 84 -22.50 12.32 3.06
C GLY A 84 -20.97 12.37 3.16
N LEU A 85 -20.29 11.41 2.53
CA LEU A 85 -18.83 11.37 2.39
C LEU A 85 -18.43 11.93 1.01
N ASN A 86 -17.30 12.65 0.97
CA ASN A 86 -16.73 13.15 -0.27
C ASN A 86 -16.09 12.00 -1.07
N ASP A 87 -16.02 12.13 -2.40
CA ASP A 87 -15.39 11.15 -3.31
C ASP A 87 -14.00 10.67 -2.85
N TRP A 88 -13.15 11.61 -2.41
CA TRP A 88 -11.80 11.28 -1.97
C TRP A 88 -11.76 10.42 -0.69
N GLN A 89 -12.77 10.54 0.17
CA GLN A 89 -12.90 9.74 1.40
C GLN A 89 -13.23 8.29 1.07
N TRP A 90 -14.08 8.07 0.07
CA TRP A 90 -14.41 6.75 -0.45
C TRP A 90 -13.20 6.04 -1.06
N ILE A 91 -12.33 6.77 -1.77
CA ILE A 91 -11.08 6.21 -2.31
C ILE A 91 -10.21 5.65 -1.19
N PHE A 92 -9.91 6.45 -0.16
CA PHE A 92 -9.07 5.99 0.95
C PHE A 92 -9.71 4.86 1.78
N LEU A 93 -11.05 4.86 1.90
CA LEU A 93 -11.76 3.79 2.59
C LEU A 93 -11.66 2.47 1.83
N LEU A 94 -11.97 2.49 0.53
CA LEU A 94 -11.96 1.30 -0.33
C LEU A 94 -10.56 0.76 -0.59
N GLU A 95 -9.56 1.63 -0.63
CA GLU A 95 -8.16 1.22 -0.79
C GLU A 95 -7.58 0.70 0.53
N GLY A 96 -7.81 1.38 1.65
CA GLY A 96 -7.25 1.00 2.95
C GLY A 96 -7.82 -0.30 3.54
N LEU A 97 -9.12 -0.56 3.32
CA LEU A 97 -9.81 -1.71 3.92
C LEU A 97 -9.25 -3.09 3.50
N PRO A 98 -9.04 -3.39 2.21
CA PRO A 98 -8.49 -4.68 1.78
C PRO A 98 -7.00 -4.84 2.12
N ILE A 99 -6.26 -3.75 2.33
CA ILE A 99 -4.81 -3.79 2.55
C ILE A 99 -4.45 -4.31 3.96
N ILE A 100 -5.32 -4.10 4.94
CA ILE A 100 -5.16 -4.64 6.30
C ILE A 100 -5.17 -6.17 6.31
N PRO A 101 -6.21 -6.88 5.82
CA PRO A 101 -6.23 -8.33 5.80
C PRO A 101 -5.14 -8.91 4.88
N LEU A 102 -4.80 -8.27 3.76
CA LEU A 102 -3.67 -8.67 2.92
C LEU A 102 -2.33 -8.57 3.67
N GLY A 103 -2.16 -7.52 4.49
CA GLY A 103 -1.00 -7.39 5.37
C GLY A 103 -0.93 -8.49 6.42
N ILE A 104 -2.05 -8.87 7.01
CA ILE A 104 -2.14 -10.00 7.95
C ILE A 104 -1.82 -11.32 7.25
N MET A 105 -2.37 -11.56 6.05
CA MET A 105 -2.06 -12.74 5.25
C MET A 105 -0.57 -12.81 4.92
N THR A 106 0.06 -11.67 4.60
CA THR A 106 1.49 -11.63 4.33
C THR A 106 2.30 -12.05 5.57
N LEU A 107 1.89 -11.67 6.78
CA LEU A 107 2.55 -12.13 8.01
C LEU A 107 2.41 -13.64 8.27
N LEU A 108 1.33 -14.27 7.78
CA LEU A 108 1.08 -15.69 7.96
C LEU A 108 1.71 -16.57 6.86
N PHE A 109 1.82 -16.05 5.64
CA PHE A 109 2.28 -16.81 4.47
C PHE A 109 3.70 -16.45 4.03
N LEU A 110 4.27 -15.32 4.46
CA LEU A 110 5.62 -14.92 4.07
C LEU A 110 6.64 -15.48 5.07
N ASP A 111 7.37 -16.51 4.65
CA ASP A 111 8.47 -17.07 5.43
C ASP A 111 9.58 -16.04 5.63
N SER A 112 9.98 -15.82 6.88
CA SER A 112 10.82 -14.70 7.29
C SER A 112 12.29 -14.83 6.87
N LEU A 113 12.82 -16.04 6.68
CA LEU A 113 14.22 -16.28 6.29
C LEU A 113 14.38 -17.58 5.49
N PRO A 114 15.35 -17.66 4.55
CA PRO A 114 15.70 -18.91 3.85
C PRO A 114 16.21 -20.01 4.79
N GLU A 115 16.62 -19.66 6.01
CA GLU A 115 17.04 -20.61 7.06
C GLU A 115 15.86 -21.37 7.69
N THR A 116 14.62 -20.88 7.55
CA THR A 116 13.43 -21.55 8.09
C THR A 116 12.93 -22.69 7.19
N VAL A 117 13.51 -22.85 6.00
CA VAL A 117 13.12 -23.86 5.00
C VAL A 117 14.19 -24.96 4.83
N GLN A 118 15.03 -25.21 5.85
CA GLN A 118 15.90 -26.39 5.89
C GLN A 118 15.18 -27.62 6.44
#